data_AF-A0A7Y6XJW1-F1
#
_entry.id   AF-A0A7Y6XJW1-F1
#
_cell.length_a   1.000
_cell.length_b   1.000
_cell.length_c   1.000
_cell.angle_alpha   90.00
_cell.angle_beta   90.00
_cell.angle_gamma   90.00
#
_symmetry.space_group_name_H-M   'P 1'
#
loop_
_entity.id
_entity.type
_entity.pdbx_description
1 polymer ?
#
loop_
_entity_poly.entity_id
_entity_poly.type
_entity_poly.pdbx_seq_one_letter_code
_entity_poly.pdbx_strand_id
1 'polypeptide(L)'
;MRYLFILWPVAWLTACSGPEAPDAAVCRDVVTRLCQTSACPGVAEQLPPGLDCEATLLERTGCGAEEFTFSSPSRERVLDCREPLIRVGTTTERPPSCEDTRQFLVDCPDVTAFFRGEEP
;
A
#
# COMPACT_ATOMS: atom_id res chain seq x y z
N MET A 1 -50.27 4.11 34.70
CA MET A 1 -48.90 3.81 34.26
C MET A 1 -48.98 3.61 32.75
N ARG A 2 -48.88 4.58 31.82
CA ARG A 2 -47.98 5.72 31.53
C ARG A 2 -46.52 5.32 31.27
N TYR A 3 -46.20 5.30 29.96
CA TYR A 3 -44.89 5.40 29.30
C TYR A 3 -44.04 4.11 29.27
N LEU A 4 -43.28 3.77 28.22
CA LEU A 4 -42.89 4.48 27.00
C LEU A 4 -42.41 3.45 25.97
N PHE A 5 -42.70 3.73 24.70
CA PHE A 5 -41.97 3.32 23.50
C PHE A 5 -40.44 3.44 23.66
N ILE A 6 -39.70 2.95 22.64
CA ILE A 6 -38.24 3.08 22.35
C ILE A 6 -37.53 1.74 22.66
N LEU A 7 -37.62 0.69 21.84
CA LEU A 7 -37.02 0.57 20.50
C LEU A 7 -35.78 1.45 20.29
N TRP A 8 -34.62 0.79 20.30
CA TRP A 8 -33.32 1.21 19.75
C TRP A 8 -32.43 2.15 20.59
N PRO A 9 -31.13 1.79 20.72
CA PRO A 9 -30.19 2.00 19.62
C PRO A 9 -29.22 0.83 19.39
N VAL A 10 -29.41 0.09 18.29
CA VAL A 10 -28.41 -0.73 17.61
C VAL A 10 -28.10 0.06 16.34
N ALA A 11 -27.35 1.15 16.51
CA ALA A 11 -26.99 2.06 15.42
C ALA A 11 -25.53 2.54 15.57
N TRP A 12 -24.64 1.66 16.03
CA TRP A 12 -23.22 1.98 16.26
C TRP A 12 -22.32 0.82 15.78
N LEU A 13 -22.54 0.32 14.56
CA LEU A 13 -21.64 -0.68 13.94
C LEU A 13 -21.26 -0.37 12.48
N THR A 14 -21.62 0.78 11.91
CA THR A 14 -21.32 1.11 10.51
C THR A 14 -20.09 2.03 10.31
N ALA A 15 -19.27 2.26 11.34
CA ALA A 15 -18.19 3.24 11.27
C ALA A 15 -16.90 2.75 10.56
N CYS A 16 -16.88 1.55 9.99
CA CYS A 16 -15.75 1.05 9.19
C CYS A 16 -16.13 0.78 7.72
N SER A 17 -17.17 1.43 7.19
CA SER A 17 -17.51 1.38 5.76
C SER A 17 -17.20 2.72 5.09
N GLY A 18 -15.93 3.11 5.09
CA GLY A 18 -15.45 4.15 4.17
C GLY A 18 -15.43 3.62 2.73
N PRO A 19 -15.46 4.51 1.72
CA PRO A 19 -15.20 4.09 0.35
C PRO A 19 -13.83 3.42 0.27
N GLU A 20 -13.68 2.44 -0.64
CA GLU A 20 -12.39 1.82 -0.89
C GLU A 20 -11.38 2.90 -1.31
N ALA A 21 -10.14 2.76 -0.84
CA ALA A 21 -9.09 3.73 -1.16
C ALA A 21 -8.82 3.75 -2.68
N PRO A 22 -8.62 4.94 -3.31
CA PRO A 22 -8.27 5.01 -4.73
C PRO A 22 -6.93 4.31 -5.01
N ASP A 23 -6.73 3.84 -6.24
CA ASP A 23 -5.50 3.14 -6.65
C ASP A 23 -4.24 3.97 -6.38
N ALA A 24 -4.30 5.28 -6.66
CA ALA A 24 -3.23 6.21 -6.38
C ALA A 24 -2.80 6.17 -4.89
N ALA A 25 -3.77 6.12 -3.97
CA ALA A 25 -3.48 6.04 -2.54
C ALA A 25 -2.87 4.69 -2.13
N VAL A 26 -3.34 3.59 -2.71
CA VAL A 26 -2.76 2.26 -2.48
C VAL A 26 -1.31 2.22 -2.97
N CYS A 27 -1.05 2.73 -4.18
CA CYS A 27 0.29 2.75 -4.72
C CYS A 27 1.24 3.63 -3.90
N ARG A 28 0.82 4.84 -3.51
CA ARG A 28 1.60 5.74 -2.65
C ARG A 28 1.94 5.10 -1.31
N ASP A 29 1.01 4.38 -0.67
CA ASP A 29 1.27 3.65 0.57
C ASP A 29 2.35 2.58 0.39
N VAL A 30 2.33 1.82 -0.72
CA VAL A 30 3.39 0.85 -1.03
C VAL A 30 4.73 1.56 -1.24
N VAL A 31 4.77 2.65 -2.02
CA VAL A 31 5.99 3.45 -2.24
C VAL A 31 6.57 3.95 -0.92
N THR A 32 5.77 4.57 -0.05
CA THR A 32 6.24 5.06 1.25
C THR A 32 6.86 3.93 2.07
N ARG A 33 6.24 2.74 2.12
CA ARG A 33 6.75 1.59 2.87
C ARG A 33 8.05 1.01 2.30
N LEU A 34 8.16 0.95 0.97
CA LEU A 34 9.40 0.56 0.30
C LEU A 34 10.52 1.57 0.60
N CYS A 35 10.21 2.86 0.61
CA CYS A 35 11.19 3.92 0.87
C CYS A 35 11.63 4.00 2.33
N GLN A 36 10.74 3.70 3.28
CA GLN A 36 11.07 3.53 4.69
C GLN A 36 12.07 2.37 4.93
N THR A 37 12.12 1.41 4.01
CA THR A 37 13.00 0.24 4.06
C THR A 37 14.09 0.27 3.00
N SER A 38 14.34 1.42 2.35
CA SER A 38 15.34 1.58 1.29
C SER A 38 16.77 1.21 1.69
N ALA A 39 17.10 1.30 2.99
CA ALA A 39 18.40 0.89 3.53
C ALA A 39 18.53 -0.62 3.79
N CYS A 40 17.44 -1.39 3.66
CA CYS A 40 17.46 -2.83 3.86
C CYS A 40 18.20 -3.56 2.72
N PRO A 41 18.92 -4.67 3.02
CA PRO A 41 19.57 -5.48 2.00
C PRO A 41 18.58 -5.94 0.92
N GLY A 42 18.98 -5.90 -0.35
CA GLY A 42 18.14 -6.28 -1.48
C GLY A 42 17.18 -5.20 -1.98
N VAL A 43 16.82 -4.20 -1.17
CA VAL A 43 15.91 -3.13 -1.61
C VAL A 43 16.61 -2.19 -2.57
N ALA A 44 17.78 -1.65 -2.20
CA ALA A 44 18.52 -0.73 -3.07
C ALA A 44 19.03 -1.40 -4.37
N GLU A 45 19.24 -2.72 -4.35
CA GLU A 45 19.69 -3.51 -5.50
C GLU A 45 18.54 -3.75 -6.49
N GLN A 46 17.35 -4.06 -5.96
CA GLN A 46 16.18 -4.37 -6.80
C GLN A 46 15.42 -3.11 -7.18
N LEU A 47 15.19 -2.21 -6.23
CA LEU A 47 14.52 -0.93 -6.42
C LEU A 47 15.57 0.17 -6.26
N PRO A 48 16.40 0.49 -7.28
CA PRO A 48 17.38 1.55 -7.18
C PRO A 48 16.65 2.91 -7.11
N PRO A 49 16.46 3.50 -5.91
CA PRO A 49 15.55 4.62 -5.74
C PRO A 49 16.28 5.97 -5.83
N GLY A 50 17.60 5.96 -5.95
CA GLY A 50 18.41 7.18 -5.87
C GLY A 50 18.38 7.83 -4.48
N LEU A 51 18.65 9.14 -4.45
CA LEU A 51 18.69 9.94 -3.22
C LEU A 51 17.30 10.31 -2.68
N ASP A 52 16.29 10.34 -3.57
CA ASP A 52 14.90 10.65 -3.23
C ASP A 52 14.01 9.49 -3.68
N CYS A 53 13.84 8.53 -2.78
CA CYS A 53 13.16 7.28 -3.08
C CYS A 53 11.71 7.47 -3.47
N GLU A 54 10.95 8.28 -2.72
CA GLU A 54 9.53 8.45 -2.98
C GLU A 54 9.32 9.18 -4.30
N ALA A 55 10.03 10.30 -4.52
CA ALA A 55 9.92 11.03 -5.79
C ALA A 55 10.26 10.13 -6.99
N THR A 56 11.34 9.35 -6.89
CA THR A 56 11.79 8.45 -7.95
C THR A 56 10.77 7.36 -8.26
N LEU A 57 10.23 6.69 -7.24
CA LEU A 57 9.26 5.61 -7.45
C LEU A 57 7.89 6.15 -7.93
N LEU A 58 7.47 7.33 -7.47
CA LEU A 58 6.21 7.94 -7.90
C LEU A 58 6.26 8.42 -9.35
N GLU A 59 7.36 9.04 -9.76
CA GLU A 59 7.56 9.47 -11.15
C GLU A 59 7.58 8.26 -12.09
N ARG A 60 8.30 7.21 -11.70
CA ARG A 60 8.49 6.00 -12.49
C ARG A 60 7.19 5.21 -12.71
N THR A 61 6.32 5.18 -11.72
CA THR A 61 5.06 4.40 -11.75
C THR A 61 3.84 5.22 -12.17
N GLY A 62 3.94 6.56 -12.14
CA GLY A 62 2.80 7.46 -12.31
C GLY A 62 1.89 7.57 -11.08
N CYS A 63 2.24 6.94 -9.96
CA CYS A 63 1.40 6.89 -8.75
C CYS A 63 1.24 8.24 -8.03
N GLY A 64 1.99 9.26 -8.45
CA GLY A 64 1.79 10.64 -8.00
C GLY A 64 0.49 11.27 -8.52
N ALA A 65 -0.09 10.74 -9.60
CA ALA A 65 -1.31 11.26 -10.22
C ALA A 65 -2.57 10.75 -9.49
N GLU A 66 -3.56 11.62 -9.29
CA GLU A 66 -4.81 11.26 -8.61
C GLU A 66 -5.69 10.33 -9.45
N GLU A 67 -5.57 10.43 -10.78
CA GLU A 67 -6.24 9.59 -11.78
C GLU A 67 -5.54 8.24 -12.03
N PHE A 68 -4.42 7.96 -11.35
CA PHE A 68 -3.70 6.70 -11.50
C PHE A 68 -4.63 5.52 -11.25
N THR A 69 -4.56 4.52 -12.12
CA THR A 69 -5.23 3.23 -11.96
C THR A 69 -4.30 2.09 -12.29
N PHE A 70 -4.42 1.00 -11.55
CA PHE A 70 -3.66 -0.22 -11.83
C PHE A 70 -4.20 -0.90 -13.08
N SER A 71 -3.34 -1.10 -14.09
CA SER A 71 -3.68 -1.82 -15.31
C SER A 71 -2.92 -3.16 -15.40
N SER A 72 -1.61 -3.13 -15.16
CA SER A 72 -0.79 -4.31 -14.95
C SER A 72 0.41 -3.93 -14.08
N PRO A 73 0.57 -4.51 -12.87
CA PRO A 73 -0.29 -5.52 -12.23
C PRO A 73 -1.70 -4.99 -11.89
N SER A 74 -2.65 -5.88 -11.62
CA SER A 74 -3.99 -5.48 -11.19
C SER A 74 -3.98 -4.95 -9.74
N ARG A 75 -5.01 -4.18 -9.37
CA ARG A 75 -5.18 -3.68 -8.00
C ARG A 75 -5.17 -4.81 -6.98
N GLU A 76 -5.92 -5.88 -7.23
CA GLU A 76 -6.02 -7.03 -6.33
C GLU A 76 -4.66 -7.67 -6.13
N ARG A 77 -3.90 -7.84 -7.21
CA ARG A 77 -2.54 -8.37 -7.14
C ARG A 77 -1.62 -7.51 -6.28
N VAL A 78 -1.71 -6.17 -6.41
CA VAL A 78 -0.94 -5.24 -5.56
C VAL A 78 -1.37 -5.33 -4.10
N LEU A 79 -2.67 -5.41 -3.83
CA LEU A 79 -3.20 -5.51 -2.47
C LEU A 79 -2.76 -6.81 -1.77
N ASP A 80 -2.81 -7.95 -2.47
CA ASP A 80 -2.31 -9.23 -1.98
C ASP A 80 -0.81 -9.13 -1.68
N CYS A 81 -0.05 -8.57 -2.62
CA CYS A 81 1.39 -8.39 -2.47
C CYS A 81 1.76 -7.45 -1.33
N ARG A 82 0.90 -6.48 -0.99
CA ARG A 82 1.15 -5.53 0.09
C ARG A 82 1.10 -6.17 1.47
N GLU A 83 0.50 -7.35 1.64
CA GLU A 83 0.27 -7.97 2.95
C GLU A 83 1.50 -7.99 3.88
N PRO A 84 2.71 -8.39 3.43
CA PRO A 84 3.90 -8.33 4.28
C PRO A 84 4.22 -6.90 4.76
N LEU A 85 4.05 -5.89 3.91
CA LEU A 85 4.40 -4.50 4.19
C LEU A 85 3.50 -3.84 5.25
N ILE A 86 2.32 -4.40 5.50
CA ILE A 86 1.33 -3.90 6.47
C ILE A 86 1.18 -4.80 7.71
N ARG A 87 2.01 -5.85 7.82
CA ARG A 87 1.91 -6.86 8.89
C ARG A 87 1.96 -6.26 10.30
N VAL A 88 2.79 -5.23 10.49
CA VAL A 88 2.96 -4.52 11.76
C VAL A 88 1.92 -3.42 12.00
N GLY A 89 1.11 -3.09 10.98
CA GLY A 89 0.06 -2.08 11.03
C GLY A 89 -0.28 -1.49 9.66
N THR A 90 -1.51 -0.99 9.52
CA THR A 90 -2.03 -0.37 8.29
C THR A 90 -1.67 1.11 8.14
N THR A 91 -1.02 1.72 9.14
CA THR A 91 -0.51 3.10 9.07
C THR A 91 0.95 3.09 8.61
N THR A 92 1.40 4.17 7.96
CA THR A 92 2.80 4.34 7.54
C THR A 92 3.72 4.73 8.69
N GLU A 93 3.18 5.06 9.87
CA GLU A 93 3.95 5.36 11.09
C GLU A 93 4.69 4.13 11.64
N ARG A 94 4.28 2.93 11.22
CA ARG A 94 4.91 1.65 11.57
C ARG A 94 5.55 1.06 10.31
N PRO A 95 6.83 1.34 10.06
CA PRO A 95 7.51 0.83 8.88
C PRO A 95 7.61 -0.69 8.93
N PRO A 96 7.56 -1.39 7.78
CA PRO A 96 7.80 -2.82 7.73
C PRO A 96 9.23 -3.17 8.15
N SER A 97 9.45 -4.42 8.55
CA SER A 97 10.80 -4.91 8.78
C SER A 97 11.52 -5.17 7.45
N CYS A 98 12.86 -5.24 7.47
CA CYS A 98 13.62 -5.65 6.29
C CYS A 98 13.21 -7.05 5.78
N GLU A 99 12.78 -7.94 6.68
CA GLU A 99 12.30 -9.27 6.30
C GLU A 99 10.97 -9.19 5.55
N ASP A 100 10.04 -8.35 6.00
CA ASP A 100 8.76 -8.11 5.33
C ASP A 100 8.95 -7.52 3.94
N THR A 101 9.82 -6.51 3.79
CA THR A 101 10.13 -5.93 2.48
C THR A 101 10.82 -6.93 1.57
N ARG A 102 11.77 -7.72 2.10
CA ARG A 102 12.40 -8.80 1.32
C ARG A 102 11.37 -9.82 0.85
N GLN A 103 10.41 -10.18 1.71
CA GLN A 103 9.33 -11.09 1.34
C GLN A 103 8.48 -10.51 0.20
N PHE A 104 8.08 -9.23 0.28
CA PHE A 104 7.40 -8.53 -0.82
C PHE A 104 8.18 -8.64 -2.13
N LEU A 105 9.48 -8.34 -2.10
CA LEU A 105 10.32 -8.32 -3.31
C LEU A 105 10.45 -9.72 -3.96
N VAL A 106 10.49 -10.77 -3.14
CA VAL A 106 10.64 -12.16 -3.62
C VAL A 106 9.33 -12.78 -4.06
N ASP A 107 8.26 -12.61 -3.26
CA ASP A 107 6.98 -13.27 -3.48
C ASP A 107 6.13 -12.55 -4.56
N CYS A 108 6.48 -11.30 -4.86
CA CYS A 108 5.77 -10.45 -5.82
C CYS A 108 6.69 -9.82 -6.88
N PRO A 109 7.30 -10.64 -7.75
CA PRO A 109 8.26 -10.17 -8.75
C PRO A 109 7.61 -9.27 -9.81
N ASP A 110 6.35 -9.52 -10.17
CA ASP A 110 5.57 -8.72 -11.12
C ASP A 110 5.26 -7.31 -10.57
N VAL A 111 4.82 -7.23 -9.31
CA VAL A 111 4.61 -5.94 -8.63
C VAL A 111 5.94 -5.22 -8.40
N THR A 112 7.00 -5.96 -8.10
CA THR A 112 8.35 -5.39 -7.97
C THR A 112 8.85 -4.84 -9.32
N ALA A 113 8.61 -5.55 -10.44
CA ALA A 113 8.92 -5.07 -11.79
C ALA A 113 8.21 -3.75 -12.11
N PHE A 114 6.93 -3.63 -11.74
CA PHE A 114 6.19 -2.38 -11.84
C PHE A 114 6.87 -1.22 -11.10
N PHE A 115 7.29 -1.41 -9.84
CA PHE A 115 8.05 -0.38 -9.10
C PHE A 115 9.47 -0.16 -9.64
N ARG A 116 10.02 -1.11 -10.43
CA ARG A 116 11.24 -0.92 -11.22
C ARG A 116 11.01 -0.17 -12.53
N GLY A 117 9.76 0.14 -12.87
CA GLY A 117 9.40 0.86 -14.10
C GLY A 117 9.56 0.01 -15.34
N GLU A 118 9.58 -1.31 -15.17
CA GLU A 118 9.60 -2.25 -16.27
C GLU A 118 8.20 -2.32 -16.88
N GLU A 119 8.14 -2.38 -18.22
CA GLU A 119 6.88 -2.68 -18.89
C GLU A 119 6.41 -4.10 -18.50
N PRO A 120 5.10 -4.28 -18.25
CA PRO A 120 4.53 -5.57 -17.86
C PRO A 120 4.64 -6.66 -18.94
#